data_AF-A0A6L4ZAQ4-F1
#
_entry.id   AF-A0A6L4ZAQ4-F1
#
_cell.length_a   1.000
_cell.length_b   1.000
_cell.length_c   1.000
_cell.angle_alpha   90.00
_cell.angle_beta   90.00
_cell.angle_gamma   90.00
#
_symmetry.space_group_name_H-M   'P 1'
#
loop_
_entity.id
_entity.type
_entity.pdbx_description
1 polymer ?
#
loop_
_entity_poly.entity_id
_entity_poly.type
_entity_poly.pdbx_seq_one_letter_code
_entity_poly.pdbx_strand_id
1 'polypeptide(L)'
;MKNTIILVCILLLISSICIAQSNKKTQEKLVNQPEKIDITIKPFPILSFIPPTLTEQQLSWFKEAGFNVMTIHPNEEAYKTMKKYWDGNWMLFKEFTSKGYDYKAMADFHAEDPKRVGYFLSDEPKTYQLDTLKIQYDFLRSKYPNMISLVNMFPSFVSQSLLGSTYNQYMDDYFGKLQPAYASLDNYPCYREDYNGTTYYHDLEMMRETAQKNNCKILGFVQVYSSHAMRDVSASDLAWQVNSLLAYGSKGLFYFYFRHPVVAINELVGWELMKPNKKDSIHNFSYGRTKFPAVSDVYEFGSGVLNAQDQKGERFNDVAEVNREALTWGNLLDSFKSLYVRHILGTNEPFPPVGTDEFSVKDWGGAEELYVAKIFSNEVSKNMGYILSYFEDPQKHPYIMIVNKRHGVNLSREAASLPTTINFTKDVEKVFSISNKTGKEEQIQLNQNNAYECVLTGGGALLLRLELKNNDK
;
A
#
# COMPACT_ATOMS: atom_id res chain seq x y z
N MET A 1 -60.57 23.35 -2.80
CA MET A 1 -59.24 23.97 -3.03
C MET A 1 -58.55 24.42 -1.75
N LYS A 2 -59.16 25.26 -0.88
CA LYS A 2 -58.48 25.73 0.35
C LYS A 2 -58.09 24.62 1.34
N ASN A 3 -58.95 23.63 1.56
CA ASN A 3 -58.67 22.54 2.53
C ASN A 3 -57.59 21.56 2.05
N THR A 4 -57.43 21.39 0.74
CA THR A 4 -56.40 20.52 0.14
C THR A 4 -55.01 21.14 0.25
N ILE A 5 -54.91 22.47 0.11
CA ILE A 5 -53.64 23.21 0.22
C ILE A 5 -53.14 23.17 1.68
N ILE A 6 -54.03 23.32 2.66
CA ILE A 6 -53.66 23.25 4.09
C ILE A 6 -53.12 21.85 4.44
N LEU A 7 -53.72 20.78 3.91
CA LEU A 7 -53.27 19.41 4.18
C LEU A 7 -51.87 19.14 3.60
N VAL A 8 -51.59 19.64 2.39
CA VAL A 8 -50.27 19.52 1.73
C VAL A 8 -49.20 20.31 2.49
N CYS A 9 -49.52 21.51 2.95
CA CYS A 9 -48.59 22.31 3.77
C CYS A 9 -48.27 21.63 5.11
N ILE A 10 -49.24 20.99 5.76
CA ILE A 10 -49.02 20.26 7.02
C ILE A 10 -48.15 19.02 6.78
N LEU A 11 -48.38 18.26 5.71
CA LEU A 11 -47.56 17.10 5.35
C LEU A 11 -46.11 17.47 5.03
N LEU A 12 -45.89 18.59 4.33
CA LEU A 12 -44.54 19.11 4.06
C LEU A 12 -43.83 19.63 5.32
N LEU A 13 -44.56 20.22 6.27
CA LEU A 13 -44.00 20.61 7.57
C LEU A 13 -43.62 19.39 8.42
N ILE A 14 -44.46 18.36 8.45
CA ILE A 14 -44.19 17.13 9.19
C ILE A 14 -43.00 16.39 8.58
N SER A 15 -42.89 16.30 7.25
CA SER A 15 -41.72 15.68 6.60
C SER A 15 -40.42 16.45 6.88
N SER A 16 -40.47 17.79 6.88
CA SER A 16 -39.33 18.65 7.22
C SER A 16 -38.87 18.48 8.67
N ILE A 17 -39.81 18.36 9.60
CA ILE A 17 -39.52 18.12 11.03
C ILE A 17 -38.94 16.72 11.24
N CYS A 18 -39.46 15.70 10.56
CA CYS A 18 -38.94 14.34 10.63
C CYS A 18 -37.50 14.24 10.08
N ILE A 19 -37.20 14.93 8.97
CA ILE A 19 -35.84 15.01 8.39
C ILE A 19 -34.88 15.75 9.33
N ALA A 20 -35.33 16.86 9.94
CA ALA A 20 -34.53 17.60 10.90
C ALA A 20 -34.24 16.77 12.17
N GLN A 21 -35.21 16.01 12.67
CA GLN A 21 -35.04 15.14 13.84
C GLN A 21 -34.19 13.90 13.52
N SER A 22 -34.27 13.32 12.32
CA SER A 22 -33.36 12.24 11.93
C SER A 22 -31.93 12.76 11.82
N ASN A 23 -31.71 13.93 11.20
CA ASN A 23 -30.39 14.55 11.12
C ASN A 23 -29.81 14.91 12.50
N LYS A 24 -30.66 15.35 13.45
CA LYS A 24 -30.23 15.61 14.84
C LYS A 24 -29.84 14.32 15.58
N LYS A 25 -30.59 13.23 15.40
CA LYS A 25 -30.22 11.90 15.95
C LYS A 25 -28.94 11.33 15.32
N THR A 26 -28.72 11.57 14.02
CA THR A 26 -27.48 11.18 13.33
C THR A 26 -26.29 12.02 13.79
N GLN A 27 -26.48 13.33 13.99
CA GLN A 27 -25.46 14.20 14.58
C GLN A 27 -25.17 13.87 16.04
N GLU A 28 -26.18 13.61 16.89
CA GLU A 28 -25.97 13.20 18.28
C GLU A 28 -25.25 11.84 18.41
N LYS A 29 -25.43 10.92 17.45
CA LYS A 29 -24.64 9.68 17.37
C LYS A 29 -23.19 9.89 16.91
N LEU A 30 -22.90 10.98 16.19
CA LEU A 30 -21.54 11.32 15.73
C LEU A 30 -20.72 12.08 16.80
N VAL A 31 -21.35 12.63 17.82
CA VAL A 31 -20.71 13.51 18.82
C VAL A 31 -19.93 12.76 19.92
N ASN A 32 -20.01 11.42 20.00
CA ASN A 32 -19.27 10.62 20.99
C ASN A 32 -18.47 9.48 20.35
N GLN A 33 -17.80 9.71 19.22
CA GLN A 33 -16.68 8.84 18.84
C GLN A 33 -15.41 9.38 19.53
N PRO A 34 -14.71 8.58 20.36
CA PRO A 34 -13.45 9.02 20.94
C PRO A 34 -12.52 9.44 19.80
N GLU A 35 -11.82 10.55 19.98
CA GLU A 35 -10.87 11.06 19.00
C GLU A 35 -9.87 9.95 18.62
N LYS A 36 -9.83 9.60 17.33
CA LYS A 36 -9.01 8.50 16.84
C LYS A 36 -7.54 8.91 17.02
N ILE A 37 -6.82 8.17 17.87
CA ILE A 37 -5.40 8.40 18.10
C ILE A 37 -4.65 8.21 16.79
N ASP A 38 -3.88 9.23 16.41
CA ASP A 38 -3.02 9.17 15.24
C ASP A 38 -1.76 8.36 15.57
N ILE A 39 -1.77 7.07 15.20
CA ILE A 39 -0.63 6.18 15.41
C ILE A 39 0.28 6.27 14.18
N THR A 40 1.55 6.64 14.39
CA THR A 40 2.56 6.72 13.34
C THR A 40 3.73 5.82 13.70
N ILE A 41 4.03 4.85 12.84
CA ILE A 41 5.19 3.98 13.02
C ILE A 41 6.41 4.67 12.38
N LYS A 42 7.49 4.82 13.16
CA LYS A 42 8.75 5.39 12.69
C LYS A 42 9.92 4.41 12.87
N PRO A 43 10.89 4.37 11.94
CA PRO A 43 10.85 5.01 10.61
C PRO A 43 9.72 4.41 9.73
N PHE A 44 9.54 4.95 8.51
CA PHE A 44 8.55 4.48 7.52
C PHE A 44 8.50 2.95 7.49
N PRO A 45 7.38 2.31 7.90
CA PRO A 45 7.36 0.89 8.19
C PRO A 45 7.43 0.05 6.92
N ILE A 46 8.39 -0.87 6.87
CA ILE A 46 8.55 -1.87 5.81
C ILE A 46 8.58 -3.25 6.48
N LEU A 47 7.57 -4.06 6.19
CA LEU A 47 7.35 -5.38 6.76
C LEU A 47 7.13 -6.42 5.66
N SER A 48 7.21 -7.69 6.02
CA SER A 48 6.85 -8.79 5.14
C SER A 48 5.87 -9.73 5.81
N PHE A 49 4.96 -10.28 5.00
CA PHE A 49 3.93 -11.21 5.40
C PHE A 49 4.54 -12.53 5.89
N ILE A 50 5.60 -13.01 5.21
CA ILE A 50 6.41 -14.15 5.66
C ILE A 50 7.80 -13.64 6.08
N PRO A 51 8.08 -13.52 7.39
CA PRO A 51 9.34 -12.96 7.91
C PRO A 51 10.53 -13.93 7.75
N PRO A 52 11.78 -13.47 7.97
CA PRO A 52 12.96 -14.34 8.07
C PRO A 52 12.85 -15.39 9.18
N THR A 53 13.64 -16.46 9.10
CA THR A 53 13.98 -17.29 10.27
C THR A 53 14.72 -16.43 11.30
N LEU A 54 14.51 -16.72 12.59
CA LEU A 54 15.19 -16.07 13.71
C LEU A 54 16.64 -16.56 13.87
N THR A 55 17.46 -16.41 12.83
CA THR A 55 18.92 -16.56 12.89
C THR A 55 19.60 -15.21 12.72
N GLU A 56 20.81 -15.07 13.26
CA GLU A 56 21.63 -13.87 13.07
C GLU A 56 21.80 -13.51 11.58
N GLN A 57 22.05 -14.52 10.74
CA GLN A 57 22.28 -14.34 9.31
C GLN A 57 21.03 -13.79 8.59
N GLN A 58 19.87 -14.44 8.73
CA GLN A 58 18.68 -14.00 8.01
C GLN A 58 18.09 -12.70 8.57
N LEU A 59 18.20 -12.45 9.88
CA LEU A 59 17.81 -11.16 10.47
C LEU A 59 18.71 -10.03 9.97
N SER A 60 20.01 -10.29 9.81
CA SER A 60 20.94 -9.36 9.16
C SER A 60 20.54 -9.07 7.71
N TRP A 61 20.20 -10.10 6.93
CA TRP A 61 19.72 -9.93 5.56
C TRP A 61 18.38 -9.19 5.47
N PHE A 62 17.46 -9.41 6.41
CA PHE A 62 16.19 -8.69 6.46
C PHE A 62 16.42 -7.18 6.68
N LYS A 63 17.34 -6.83 7.60
CA LYS A 63 17.78 -5.45 7.83
C LYS A 63 18.50 -4.86 6.61
N GLU A 64 19.40 -5.63 5.99
CA GLU A 64 20.14 -5.24 4.79
C GLU A 64 19.20 -4.93 3.61
N ALA A 65 18.13 -5.71 3.46
CA ALA A 65 17.09 -5.49 2.46
C ALA A 65 16.15 -4.32 2.80
N GLY A 66 16.36 -3.62 3.92
CA GLY A 66 15.63 -2.40 4.30
C GLY A 66 14.33 -2.63 5.07
N PHE A 67 14.00 -3.88 5.43
CA PHE A 67 12.88 -4.15 6.31
C PHE A 67 13.18 -3.67 7.73
N ASN A 68 12.17 -3.15 8.43
CA ASN A 68 12.34 -2.54 9.76
C ASN A 68 11.20 -2.85 10.74
N VAL A 69 10.21 -3.64 10.32
CA VAL A 69 9.14 -4.18 11.16
C VAL A 69 9.10 -5.69 11.02
N MET A 70 9.42 -6.42 12.09
CA MET A 70 9.36 -7.87 12.16
C MET A 70 7.97 -8.36 12.57
N THR A 71 7.56 -9.51 12.06
CA THR A 71 6.40 -10.25 12.59
C THR A 71 6.90 -11.48 13.35
N ILE A 72 6.43 -11.67 14.58
CA ILE A 72 6.73 -12.87 15.37
C ILE A 72 5.47 -13.45 15.99
N HIS A 73 5.54 -14.69 16.45
CA HIS A 73 4.48 -15.32 17.23
C HIS A 73 4.69 -15.04 18.73
N PRO A 74 3.63 -15.10 19.55
CA PRO A 74 3.72 -14.92 21.00
C PRO A 74 4.40 -16.15 21.64
N ASN A 75 5.70 -16.28 21.45
CA ASN A 75 6.54 -17.34 21.98
C ASN A 75 7.81 -16.71 22.59
N GLU A 76 8.06 -17.02 23.86
CA GLU A 76 9.18 -16.45 24.64
C GLU A 76 10.55 -16.71 24.02
N GLU A 77 10.79 -17.90 23.47
CA GLU A 77 12.06 -18.23 22.82
C GLU A 77 12.24 -17.45 21.52
N ALA A 78 11.18 -17.34 20.73
CA ALA A 78 11.15 -16.52 19.52
C ALA A 78 11.42 -15.04 19.85
N TYR A 79 10.76 -14.48 20.88
CA TYR A 79 11.01 -13.11 21.32
C TYR A 79 12.46 -12.91 21.77
N LYS A 80 12.98 -13.78 22.66
CA LYS A 80 14.38 -13.69 23.13
C LYS A 80 15.38 -13.77 21.97
N THR A 81 15.14 -14.66 21.01
CA THR A 81 16.01 -14.84 19.85
C THR A 81 15.95 -13.63 18.91
N MET A 82 14.74 -13.13 18.61
CA MET A 82 14.55 -11.89 17.86
C MET A 82 15.32 -10.74 18.55
N LYS A 83 15.08 -10.50 19.84
CA LYS A 83 15.71 -9.38 20.58
C LYS A 83 17.23 -9.45 20.63
N LYS A 84 17.83 -10.64 20.50
CA LYS A 84 19.28 -10.80 20.44
C LYS A 84 19.90 -10.19 19.17
N TYR A 85 19.16 -10.21 18.06
CA TYR A 85 19.68 -9.88 16.72
C TYR A 85 18.87 -8.79 15.99
N TRP A 86 17.74 -8.36 16.55
CA TRP A 86 16.81 -7.40 15.96
C TRP A 86 16.49 -6.26 16.93
N ASP A 87 16.76 -5.03 16.49
CA ASP A 87 16.54 -3.77 17.22
C ASP A 87 15.40 -2.92 16.60
N GLY A 88 14.84 -3.38 15.48
CA GLY A 88 13.74 -2.73 14.77
C GLY A 88 12.40 -2.88 15.47
N ASN A 89 11.36 -2.32 14.85
CA ASN A 89 9.99 -2.47 15.31
C ASN A 89 9.53 -3.91 15.09
N TRP A 90 8.50 -4.33 15.82
CA TRP A 90 7.93 -5.68 15.66
C TRP A 90 6.44 -5.72 16.02
N MET A 91 5.72 -6.71 15.49
CA MET A 91 4.31 -6.94 15.79
C MET A 91 4.02 -8.44 15.92
N LEU A 92 2.92 -8.76 16.60
CA LEU A 92 2.49 -10.16 16.75
C LEU A 92 1.65 -10.63 15.57
N PHE A 93 1.93 -11.81 15.05
CA PHE A 93 1.21 -12.40 13.92
C PHE A 93 0.31 -13.56 14.38
N LYS A 94 -1.01 -13.41 14.20
CA LYS A 94 -2.03 -14.36 14.70
C LYS A 94 -2.26 -15.57 13.78
N GLU A 95 -2.24 -15.42 12.47
CA GLU A 95 -2.99 -16.33 11.59
C GLU A 95 -2.37 -17.72 11.40
N PHE A 96 -1.19 -17.84 10.77
CA PHE A 96 -0.65 -19.14 10.33
C PHE A 96 -0.29 -20.10 11.48
N THR A 97 -0.21 -19.59 12.72
CA THR A 97 0.50 -20.26 13.81
C THR A 97 0.01 -19.85 15.19
N SER A 98 -1.20 -19.30 15.32
CA SER A 98 -1.72 -18.98 16.66
C SER A 98 -1.62 -20.17 17.61
N LYS A 99 -1.54 -21.44 17.15
CA LYS A 99 -1.55 -22.63 18.03
C LYS A 99 -2.73 -22.54 19.04
N GLY A 100 -3.82 -21.84 18.67
CA GLY A 100 -4.96 -21.55 19.54
C GLY A 100 -4.85 -20.29 20.41
N TYR A 101 -3.82 -19.46 20.28
CA TYR A 101 -3.70 -18.18 20.99
C TYR A 101 -4.80 -17.20 20.57
N ASP A 102 -5.64 -16.88 21.55
CA ASP A 102 -6.64 -15.83 21.43
C ASP A 102 -6.00 -14.43 21.47
N TYR A 103 -6.63 -13.43 20.85
CA TYR A 103 -6.15 -12.04 20.83
C TYR A 103 -5.96 -11.47 22.24
N LYS A 104 -6.69 -12.00 23.24
CA LYS A 104 -6.51 -11.66 24.66
C LYS A 104 -5.18 -12.13 25.23
N ALA A 105 -4.73 -13.33 24.87
CA ALA A 105 -3.44 -13.86 25.31
C ALA A 105 -2.29 -13.12 24.60
N MET A 106 -2.48 -12.77 23.33
CA MET A 106 -1.52 -11.97 22.57
C MET A 106 -1.36 -10.55 23.11
N ALA A 107 -2.43 -9.97 23.66
CA ALA A 107 -2.45 -8.56 24.06
C ALA A 107 -1.26 -8.21 24.99
N ASP A 108 -1.01 -9.03 26.01
CA ASP A 108 -0.07 -8.66 27.07
C ASP A 108 1.37 -9.09 26.79
N PHE A 109 1.59 -9.93 25.77
CA PHE A 109 2.88 -10.52 25.44
C PHE A 109 3.93 -9.45 25.08
N HIS A 110 4.84 -9.15 25.99
CA HIS A 110 5.84 -8.07 25.85
C HIS A 110 5.24 -6.72 25.43
N ALA A 111 4.08 -6.36 25.97
CA ALA A 111 3.45 -5.07 25.70
C ALA A 111 4.24 -3.86 26.22
N GLU A 112 5.15 -4.09 27.16
CA GLU A 112 6.08 -3.11 27.69
C GLU A 112 7.23 -2.75 26.75
N ASP A 113 7.50 -3.57 25.71
CA ASP A 113 8.57 -3.28 24.75
C ASP A 113 8.17 -2.10 23.86
N PRO A 114 8.88 -0.95 23.90
CA PRO A 114 8.55 0.22 23.09
C PRO A 114 8.72 -0.01 21.59
N LYS A 115 9.38 -1.11 21.17
CA LYS A 115 9.50 -1.51 19.76
C LYS A 115 8.31 -2.31 19.25
N ARG A 116 7.39 -2.72 20.13
CA ARG A 116 6.17 -3.43 19.74
C ARG A 116 5.15 -2.46 19.17
N VAL A 117 4.87 -2.56 17.88
CA VAL A 117 3.99 -1.61 17.17
C VAL A 117 2.56 -2.11 16.97
N GLY A 118 2.29 -3.40 17.15
CA GLY A 118 0.93 -3.89 16.96
C GLY A 118 0.72 -5.40 16.82
N TYR A 119 -0.34 -5.72 16.08
CA TYR A 119 -0.87 -7.06 15.86
C TYR A 119 -1.33 -7.20 14.40
N PHE A 120 -1.01 -8.31 13.77
CA PHE A 120 -1.68 -8.80 12.57
C PHE A 120 -2.73 -9.83 12.98
N LEU A 121 -4.00 -9.56 12.69
CA LEU A 121 -5.13 -10.34 13.21
C LEU A 121 -5.71 -11.33 12.21
N SER A 122 -5.75 -10.97 10.92
CA SER A 122 -6.35 -11.80 9.88
C SER A 122 -5.94 -11.32 8.50
N ASP A 123 -5.78 -12.27 7.60
CA ASP A 123 -5.73 -12.11 6.17
C ASP A 123 -7.12 -12.27 5.58
N GLU A 124 -7.43 -11.41 4.61
CA GLU A 124 -8.58 -11.47 3.72
C GLU A 124 -9.90 -11.99 4.36
N PRO A 125 -10.45 -11.32 5.39
CA PRO A 125 -11.71 -11.75 5.97
C PRO A 125 -12.86 -11.43 5.02
N LYS A 126 -13.85 -12.32 5.00
CA LYS A 126 -15.17 -12.05 4.40
C LYS A 126 -15.96 -11.04 5.21
N THR A 127 -16.95 -10.42 4.59
CA THR A 127 -17.75 -9.35 5.20
C THR A 127 -18.37 -9.75 6.54
N TYR A 128 -18.92 -10.96 6.63
CA TYR A 128 -19.54 -11.46 7.88
C TYR A 128 -18.52 -11.72 9.01
N GLN A 129 -17.22 -11.83 8.70
CA GLN A 129 -16.17 -12.05 9.70
C GLN A 129 -15.74 -10.73 10.37
N LEU A 130 -16.08 -9.58 9.77
CA LEU A 130 -15.72 -8.26 10.28
C LEU A 130 -16.34 -7.96 11.65
N ASP A 131 -17.52 -8.49 11.96
CA ASP A 131 -18.15 -8.29 13.27
C ASP A 131 -17.35 -8.98 14.40
N THR A 132 -16.83 -10.17 14.12
CA THR A 132 -15.93 -10.87 15.05
C THR A 132 -14.59 -10.15 15.20
N LEU A 133 -14.04 -9.63 14.09
CA LEU A 133 -12.79 -8.86 14.12
C LEU A 133 -12.96 -7.53 14.87
N LYS A 134 -14.12 -6.89 14.77
CA LYS A 134 -14.45 -5.68 15.52
C LYS A 134 -14.30 -5.88 17.02
N ILE A 135 -14.77 -7.01 17.57
CA ILE A 135 -14.61 -7.34 19.00
C ILE A 135 -13.13 -7.38 19.39
N GLN A 136 -12.26 -7.91 18.52
CA GLN A 136 -10.82 -7.98 18.76
C GLN A 136 -10.17 -6.58 18.68
N TYR A 137 -10.52 -5.80 17.66
CA TYR A 137 -10.08 -4.41 17.50
C TYR A 137 -10.44 -3.55 18.72
N ASP A 138 -11.70 -3.59 19.14
CA ASP A 138 -12.19 -2.78 20.26
C ASP A 138 -11.46 -3.16 21.56
N PHE A 139 -11.26 -4.46 21.80
CA PHE A 139 -10.50 -4.93 22.96
C PHE A 139 -9.03 -4.46 22.93
N LEU A 140 -8.32 -4.69 21.82
CA LEU A 140 -6.91 -4.35 21.70
C LEU A 140 -6.68 -2.84 21.74
N ARG A 141 -7.52 -2.06 21.06
CA ARG A 141 -7.46 -0.59 21.08
C ARG A 141 -7.75 -0.04 22.47
N SER A 142 -8.74 -0.58 23.18
CA SER A 142 -9.05 -0.15 24.54
C SER A 142 -7.91 -0.44 25.52
N LYS A 143 -7.15 -1.53 25.32
CA LYS A 143 -6.08 -1.94 26.22
C LYS A 143 -4.72 -1.31 25.87
N TYR A 144 -4.41 -1.22 24.57
CA TYR A 144 -3.15 -0.71 24.03
C TYR A 144 -3.43 0.32 22.92
N PRO A 145 -3.88 1.53 23.29
CA PRO A 145 -4.36 2.53 22.33
C PRO A 145 -3.32 3.05 21.33
N ASN A 146 -2.02 2.87 21.63
CA ASN A 146 -0.91 3.28 20.77
C ASN A 146 -0.38 2.16 19.85
N MET A 147 -0.99 0.97 19.89
CA MET A 147 -0.61 -0.17 19.04
C MET A 147 -1.62 -0.35 17.90
N ILE A 148 -1.12 -0.65 16.70
CA ILE A 148 -1.99 -0.92 15.55
C ILE A 148 -2.56 -2.33 15.62
N SER A 149 -3.79 -2.50 15.14
CA SER A 149 -4.31 -3.80 14.71
C SER A 149 -4.41 -3.78 13.20
N LEU A 150 -3.88 -4.79 12.53
CA LEU A 150 -3.81 -4.92 11.09
C LEU A 150 -4.64 -6.11 10.64
N VAL A 151 -5.48 -5.88 9.64
CA VAL A 151 -6.22 -6.93 8.93
C VAL A 151 -6.03 -6.66 7.45
N ASN A 152 -5.50 -7.61 6.71
CA ASN A 152 -5.28 -7.47 5.29
C ASN A 152 -6.60 -7.67 4.52
N MET A 153 -6.84 -6.86 3.49
CA MET A 153 -8.10 -6.84 2.76
C MET A 153 -8.01 -7.60 1.43
N PHE A 154 -9.14 -8.16 0.99
CA PHE A 154 -9.30 -8.67 -0.37
C PHE A 154 -9.31 -7.54 -1.41
N PRO A 155 -8.71 -7.73 -2.60
CA PRO A 155 -8.78 -6.79 -3.73
C PRO A 155 -10.13 -6.80 -4.47
N SER A 156 -10.38 -5.82 -5.34
CA SER A 156 -11.71 -5.64 -5.98
C SER A 156 -12.10 -6.72 -6.99
N PHE A 157 -11.12 -7.48 -7.51
CA PHE A 157 -11.40 -8.58 -8.42
C PHE A 157 -12.02 -9.81 -7.72
N VAL A 158 -12.11 -9.80 -6.39
CA VAL A 158 -12.71 -10.89 -5.62
C VAL A 158 -14.23 -10.90 -5.81
N SER A 159 -14.77 -12.07 -6.16
CA SER A 159 -16.19 -12.22 -6.45
C SER A 159 -17.08 -11.87 -5.24
N GLN A 160 -18.24 -11.26 -5.50
CA GLN A 160 -19.23 -10.94 -4.47
C GLN A 160 -19.68 -12.17 -3.66
N SER A 161 -19.78 -13.32 -4.32
CA SER A 161 -20.12 -14.60 -3.66
C SER A 161 -19.07 -14.99 -2.62
N LEU A 162 -17.79 -14.77 -2.91
CA LEU A 162 -16.71 -15.05 -1.97
C LEU A 162 -16.68 -14.04 -0.81
N LEU A 163 -16.85 -12.74 -1.11
CA LEU A 163 -16.92 -11.67 -0.10
C LEU A 163 -18.16 -11.76 0.79
N GLY A 164 -19.26 -12.30 0.27
CA GLY A 164 -20.58 -12.26 0.89
C GLY A 164 -21.27 -10.89 0.80
N SER A 165 -20.80 -10.00 -0.07
CA SER A 165 -21.30 -8.62 -0.26
C SER A 165 -20.80 -8.04 -1.59
N THR A 166 -21.26 -6.84 -1.95
CA THR A 166 -20.58 -6.05 -3.00
C THR A 166 -19.26 -5.49 -2.48
N TYR A 167 -18.30 -5.20 -3.37
CA TYR A 167 -16.99 -4.68 -2.94
C TYR A 167 -17.09 -3.33 -2.20
N ASN A 168 -17.98 -2.43 -2.64
CA ASN A 168 -18.22 -1.16 -1.94
C ASN A 168 -18.76 -1.39 -0.52
N GLN A 169 -19.71 -2.32 -0.35
CA GLN A 169 -20.21 -2.68 0.98
C GLN A 169 -19.11 -3.29 1.86
N TYR A 170 -18.23 -4.12 1.27
CA TYR A 170 -17.08 -4.66 1.98
C TYR A 170 -16.13 -3.56 2.49
N MET A 171 -15.81 -2.58 1.65
CA MET A 171 -14.98 -1.42 2.01
C MET A 171 -15.64 -0.60 3.13
N ASP A 172 -16.92 -0.23 2.96
CA ASP A 172 -17.68 0.54 3.95
C ASP A 172 -17.76 -0.19 5.31
N ASP A 173 -18.06 -1.49 5.29
CA ASP A 173 -18.11 -2.32 6.50
C ASP A 173 -16.74 -2.45 7.15
N TYR A 174 -15.66 -2.66 6.37
CA TYR A 174 -14.31 -2.80 6.89
C TYR A 174 -13.89 -1.54 7.65
N PHE A 175 -13.95 -0.37 6.99
CA PHE A 175 -13.53 0.89 7.60
C PHE A 175 -14.50 1.34 8.71
N GLY A 176 -15.81 1.17 8.50
CA GLY A 176 -16.84 1.56 9.48
C GLY A 176 -16.82 0.72 10.75
N LYS A 177 -16.63 -0.61 10.64
CA LYS A 177 -16.63 -1.51 11.81
C LYS A 177 -15.29 -1.53 12.52
N LEU A 178 -14.18 -1.62 11.77
CA LEU A 178 -12.85 -1.81 12.35
C LEU A 178 -12.18 -0.47 12.70
N GLN A 179 -12.45 0.61 11.97
CA GLN A 179 -11.81 1.93 12.14
C GLN A 179 -10.27 1.85 12.27
N PRO A 180 -9.57 1.20 11.33
CA PRO A 180 -8.15 0.87 11.50
C PRO A 180 -7.25 2.10 11.48
N ALA A 181 -6.13 2.08 12.21
CA ALA A 181 -5.10 3.10 12.10
C ALA A 181 -4.26 2.92 10.82
N TYR A 182 -4.01 1.66 10.44
CA TYR A 182 -3.39 1.25 9.18
C TYR A 182 -4.24 0.17 8.51
N ALA A 183 -4.41 0.25 7.20
CA ALA A 183 -5.05 -0.77 6.38
C ALA A 183 -4.10 -1.23 5.27
N SER A 184 -4.26 -2.48 4.82
CA SER A 184 -3.54 -3.05 3.67
C SER A 184 -4.50 -3.81 2.77
N LEU A 185 -4.16 -3.93 1.50
CA LEU A 185 -4.99 -4.56 0.47
C LEU A 185 -4.12 -5.44 -0.43
N ASP A 186 -4.48 -6.72 -0.59
CA ASP A 186 -3.68 -7.70 -1.30
C ASP A 186 -3.92 -7.70 -2.83
N ASN A 187 -3.47 -6.66 -3.54
CA ASN A 187 -3.55 -6.62 -5.00
C ASN A 187 -2.17 -6.87 -5.65
N TYR A 188 -2.03 -8.00 -6.34
CA TYR A 188 -0.84 -8.39 -7.09
C TYR A 188 -0.94 -7.94 -8.56
N PRO A 189 -0.10 -6.99 -9.03
CA PRO A 189 -0.22 -6.44 -10.37
C PRO A 189 0.59 -7.18 -11.45
N CYS A 190 1.55 -8.03 -11.09
CA CYS A 190 2.49 -8.63 -12.05
C CYS A 190 2.07 -10.05 -12.45
N TYR A 191 1.19 -10.16 -13.46
CA TYR A 191 0.72 -11.41 -14.05
C TYR A 191 1.68 -11.94 -15.15
N ARG A 192 1.70 -13.28 -15.38
CA ARG A 192 2.48 -13.94 -16.45
C ARG A 192 1.91 -13.74 -17.84
N GLU A 193 0.60 -13.90 -17.96
CA GLU A 193 -0.14 -13.61 -19.19
C GLU A 193 -0.69 -12.19 -19.11
N ASP A 194 -1.04 -11.59 -20.26
CA ASP A 194 -1.60 -10.24 -20.41
C ASP A 194 -2.99 -10.13 -19.73
N TYR A 195 -3.00 -10.26 -18.42
CA TYR A 195 -4.02 -9.70 -17.57
C TYR A 195 -3.56 -8.28 -17.29
N ASN A 196 -4.05 -7.34 -18.11
CA ASN A 196 -3.98 -5.93 -17.77
C ASN A 196 -4.42 -5.82 -16.32
N GLY A 197 -3.54 -5.33 -15.43
CA GLY A 197 -3.82 -5.00 -14.03
C GLY A 197 -4.85 -3.88 -13.91
N THR A 198 -6.00 -4.06 -14.56
CA THR A 198 -7.09 -3.12 -14.76
C THR A 198 -7.63 -2.63 -13.43
N THR A 199 -7.54 -3.46 -12.40
CA THR A 199 -7.97 -3.13 -11.05
C THR A 199 -6.86 -2.61 -10.15
N TYR A 200 -5.58 -2.66 -10.53
CA TYR A 200 -4.49 -2.25 -9.61
C TYR A 200 -4.62 -0.78 -9.22
N TYR A 201 -4.61 0.12 -10.20
CA TYR A 201 -4.76 1.56 -9.93
C TYR A 201 -6.15 1.93 -9.42
N HIS A 202 -7.18 1.18 -9.81
CA HIS A 202 -8.53 1.30 -9.26
C HIS A 202 -8.53 1.06 -7.74
N ASP A 203 -7.90 -0.02 -7.30
CA ASP A 203 -7.79 -0.42 -5.91
C ASP A 203 -6.92 0.56 -5.12
N LEU A 204 -5.81 1.03 -5.70
CA LEU A 204 -4.98 2.07 -5.07
C LEU A 204 -5.78 3.36 -4.86
N GLU A 205 -6.58 3.79 -5.83
CA GLU A 205 -7.38 5.01 -5.72
C GLU A 205 -8.51 4.87 -4.70
N MET A 206 -9.23 3.75 -4.73
CA MET A 206 -10.26 3.45 -3.74
C MET A 206 -9.69 3.41 -2.32
N MET A 207 -8.53 2.78 -2.13
CA MET A 207 -7.84 2.77 -0.84
C MET A 207 -7.42 4.17 -0.41
N ARG A 208 -6.81 4.97 -1.31
CA ARG A 208 -6.40 6.35 -1.05
C ARG A 208 -7.58 7.17 -0.53
N GLU A 209 -8.68 7.21 -1.27
CA GLU A 209 -9.84 8.01 -0.89
C GLU A 209 -10.49 7.52 0.40
N THR A 210 -10.71 6.21 0.52
CA THR A 210 -11.44 5.63 1.65
C THR A 210 -10.62 5.75 2.93
N ALA A 211 -9.30 5.52 2.86
CA ALA A 211 -8.42 5.67 3.99
C ALA A 211 -8.34 7.13 4.46
N GLN A 212 -8.27 8.10 3.53
CA GLN A 212 -8.31 9.53 3.86
C GLN A 212 -9.62 9.93 4.54
N LYS A 213 -10.78 9.50 3.99
CA LYS A 213 -12.11 9.73 4.58
C LYS A 213 -12.22 9.19 6.01
N ASN A 214 -11.48 8.13 6.34
CA ASN A 214 -11.51 7.44 7.64
C ASN A 214 -10.31 7.72 8.54
N ASN A 215 -9.47 8.73 8.22
CA ASN A 215 -8.21 9.04 8.92
C ASN A 215 -7.36 7.77 9.16
N CYS A 216 -7.17 6.97 8.12
CA CYS A 216 -6.42 5.72 8.13
C CYS A 216 -5.18 5.86 7.24
N LYS A 217 -4.08 5.29 7.69
CA LYS A 217 -2.85 5.16 6.90
C LYS A 217 -2.90 3.88 6.05
N ILE A 218 -2.17 3.83 4.94
CA ILE A 218 -2.12 2.66 4.07
C ILE A 218 -0.75 2.00 4.18
N LEU A 219 -0.71 0.69 4.37
CA LEU A 219 0.47 -0.14 4.09
C LEU A 219 0.32 -0.66 2.66
N GLY A 220 1.13 -0.13 1.74
CA GLY A 220 1.09 -0.51 0.34
C GLY A 220 1.61 -1.93 0.15
N PHE A 221 0.85 -2.77 -0.54
CA PHE A 221 1.17 -4.19 -0.66
C PHE A 221 2.07 -4.44 -1.88
N VAL A 222 3.23 -5.08 -1.68
CA VAL A 222 4.25 -5.26 -2.71
C VAL A 222 4.39 -6.74 -3.08
N GLN A 223 4.21 -7.04 -4.37
CA GLN A 223 4.47 -8.36 -4.92
C GLN A 223 5.97 -8.57 -5.13
N VAL A 224 6.51 -9.63 -4.52
CA VAL A 224 7.81 -10.23 -4.88
C VAL A 224 7.65 -11.66 -5.37
N TYR A 225 6.59 -12.32 -4.89
CA TYR A 225 6.20 -13.67 -5.25
C TYR A 225 5.96 -13.87 -6.76
N SER A 226 6.30 -15.05 -7.25
CA SER A 226 5.92 -15.57 -8.56
C SER A 226 5.23 -16.92 -8.45
N SER A 227 4.25 -17.17 -9.33
CA SER A 227 3.42 -18.37 -9.35
C SER A 227 3.21 -18.85 -10.78
N HIS A 228 2.29 -19.77 -11.02
CA HIS A 228 1.83 -20.04 -12.39
C HIS A 228 1.12 -18.83 -13.02
N ALA A 229 0.32 -18.09 -12.24
CA ALA A 229 -0.41 -16.91 -12.72
C ALA A 229 0.42 -15.62 -12.62
N MET A 230 1.32 -15.54 -11.63
CA MET A 230 2.10 -14.35 -11.29
C MET A 230 3.52 -14.49 -11.83
N ARG A 231 4.00 -13.48 -12.55
CA ARG A 231 5.36 -13.51 -13.08
C ARG A 231 6.38 -13.14 -12.03
N ASP A 232 7.60 -13.55 -12.34
CA ASP A 232 8.81 -13.04 -11.73
C ASP A 232 8.89 -11.52 -11.90
N VAL A 233 8.93 -10.81 -10.77
CA VAL A 233 9.05 -9.35 -10.77
C VAL A 233 10.50 -8.97 -11.09
N SER A 234 10.68 -8.04 -12.02
CA SER A 234 11.96 -7.44 -12.39
C SER A 234 12.28 -6.24 -11.49
N ALA A 235 13.50 -5.72 -11.61
CA ALA A 235 13.90 -4.48 -10.96
C ALA A 235 12.97 -3.30 -11.31
N SER A 236 12.52 -3.20 -12.57
CA SER A 236 11.59 -2.13 -12.99
C SER A 236 10.20 -2.30 -12.38
N ASP A 237 9.73 -3.54 -12.18
CA ASP A 237 8.45 -3.82 -11.52
C ASP A 237 8.47 -3.45 -10.04
N LEU A 238 9.56 -3.79 -9.35
CA LEU A 238 9.74 -3.46 -7.94
C LEU A 238 9.74 -1.95 -7.72
N ALA A 239 10.52 -1.22 -8.53
CA ALA A 239 10.54 0.24 -8.49
C ALA A 239 9.15 0.83 -8.79
N TRP A 240 8.49 0.32 -9.83
CA TRP A 240 7.16 0.80 -10.24
C TRP A 240 6.11 0.57 -9.16
N GLN A 241 6.04 -0.64 -8.58
CA GLN A 241 5.09 -0.95 -7.52
C GLN A 241 5.29 -0.01 -6.32
N VAL A 242 6.52 0.06 -5.79
CA VAL A 242 6.82 0.86 -4.60
C VAL A 242 6.57 2.35 -4.83
N ASN A 243 7.04 2.91 -5.96
CA ASN A 243 6.83 4.32 -6.25
C ASN A 243 5.36 4.64 -6.56
N SER A 244 4.60 3.72 -7.17
CA SER A 244 3.15 3.87 -7.31
C SER A 244 2.46 3.90 -5.96
N LEU A 245 2.82 3.01 -5.03
CA LEU A 245 2.27 3.00 -3.68
C LEU A 245 2.56 4.30 -2.92
N LEU A 246 3.79 4.85 -3.03
CA LEU A 246 4.15 6.15 -2.46
C LEU A 246 3.38 7.31 -3.12
N ALA A 247 3.25 7.31 -4.45
CA ALA A 247 2.49 8.30 -5.21
C ALA A 247 1.01 8.34 -4.78
N TYR A 248 0.42 7.17 -4.49
CA TYR A 248 -0.93 7.05 -3.94
C TYR A 248 -1.02 7.31 -2.42
N GLY A 249 0.07 7.74 -1.77
CA GLY A 249 0.08 8.20 -0.39
C GLY A 249 0.24 7.11 0.66
N SER A 250 0.77 5.93 0.29
CA SER A 250 1.10 4.88 1.26
C SER A 250 2.05 5.39 2.34
N LYS A 251 1.84 4.95 3.57
CA LYS A 251 2.58 5.33 4.79
C LYS A 251 3.37 4.16 5.37
N GLY A 252 3.59 3.14 4.54
CA GLY A 252 4.38 1.95 4.80
C GLY A 252 4.26 0.97 3.63
N LEU A 253 5.06 -0.10 3.68
CA LEU A 253 5.05 -1.16 2.66
C LEU A 253 4.92 -2.53 3.33
N PHE A 254 4.15 -3.42 2.72
CA PHE A 254 3.92 -4.78 3.19
C PHE A 254 4.18 -5.78 2.05
N TYR A 255 5.24 -6.56 2.19
CA TYR A 255 5.74 -7.43 1.12
C TYR A 255 5.18 -8.84 1.23
N PHE A 256 4.69 -9.38 0.12
CA PHE A 256 4.51 -10.81 -0.09
C PHE A 256 5.52 -11.30 -1.15
N TYR A 257 6.68 -11.84 -0.75
CA TYR A 257 7.14 -12.11 0.62
C TYR A 257 8.67 -12.10 0.71
N PHE A 258 9.21 -12.05 1.94
CA PHE A 258 10.65 -12.19 2.19
C PHE A 258 11.11 -13.64 2.04
N ARG A 259 10.46 -14.58 2.74
CA ARG A 259 10.72 -16.02 2.66
C ARG A 259 9.59 -16.80 2.01
N HIS A 260 9.95 -17.89 1.34
CA HIS A 260 8.97 -18.78 0.72
C HIS A 260 8.00 -19.35 1.76
N PRO A 261 6.66 -19.23 1.59
CA PRO A 261 5.66 -19.63 2.58
C PRO A 261 5.73 -21.12 2.89
N VAL A 262 5.92 -21.99 1.89
CA VAL A 262 6.14 -23.44 2.13
C VAL A 262 7.35 -23.74 3.00
N VAL A 263 8.48 -23.03 2.81
CA VAL A 263 9.67 -23.22 3.65
C VAL A 263 9.37 -22.78 5.09
N ALA A 264 8.73 -21.62 5.26
CA ALA A 264 8.31 -21.13 6.57
C ALA A 264 7.29 -22.06 7.26
N ILE A 265 6.29 -22.56 6.53
CA ILE A 265 5.28 -23.49 7.05
C ILE A 265 5.93 -24.79 7.50
N ASN A 266 6.80 -25.39 6.68
CA ASN A 266 7.51 -26.62 7.06
C ASN A 266 8.28 -26.48 8.38
N GLU A 267 8.92 -25.32 8.60
CA GLU A 267 9.62 -24.99 9.85
C GLU A 267 8.64 -24.89 11.03
N LEU A 268 7.47 -24.28 10.82
CA LEU A 268 6.49 -23.98 11.87
C LEU A 268 5.66 -25.20 12.31
N VAL A 269 5.27 -26.08 11.39
CA VAL A 269 4.45 -27.25 11.71
C VAL A 269 5.28 -28.50 12.03
N GLY A 270 6.61 -28.47 11.86
CA GLY A 270 7.47 -29.63 12.07
C GLY A 270 7.14 -30.82 11.18
N TRP A 271 6.41 -30.57 10.08
CA TRP A 271 5.94 -31.59 9.16
C TRP A 271 6.97 -31.77 8.05
N GLU A 272 7.54 -32.97 7.90
CA GLU A 272 8.38 -33.34 6.74
C GLU A 272 7.56 -33.52 5.43
N LEU A 273 6.43 -32.83 5.29
CA LEU A 273 5.46 -33.10 4.21
C LEU A 273 5.92 -32.61 2.83
N MET A 274 6.84 -31.63 2.77
CA MET A 274 7.32 -31.07 1.52
C MET A 274 8.84 -30.98 1.49
N LYS A 275 9.51 -32.15 1.40
CA LYS A 275 10.95 -32.21 1.09
C LYS A 275 11.13 -32.07 -0.44
N PRO A 276 12.08 -31.24 -0.93
CA PRO A 276 12.33 -31.05 -2.37
C PRO A 276 12.69 -32.34 -3.12
N ASN A 277 13.07 -33.42 -2.41
CA ASN A 277 13.61 -34.65 -3.00
C ASN A 277 12.61 -35.83 -3.08
N LYS A 278 11.33 -35.66 -2.73
CA LYS A 278 10.32 -36.71 -2.96
C LYS A 278 9.42 -36.34 -4.14
N LYS A 279 9.80 -36.80 -5.33
CA LYS A 279 8.99 -36.75 -6.56
C LYS A 279 7.59 -37.36 -6.40
N ASP A 280 7.39 -38.21 -5.39
CA ASP A 280 6.18 -39.04 -5.26
C ASP A 280 5.19 -38.59 -4.17
N SER A 281 5.45 -37.52 -3.41
CA SER A 281 4.50 -37.01 -2.42
C SER A 281 3.69 -35.83 -2.98
N ILE A 282 2.86 -36.10 -3.99
CA ILE A 282 1.80 -35.20 -4.43
C ILE A 282 0.67 -35.28 -3.40
N HIS A 283 0.78 -34.49 -2.33
CA HIS A 283 -0.36 -34.22 -1.47
C HIS A 283 -0.88 -32.83 -1.84
N ASN A 284 -2.07 -32.78 -2.42
CA ASN A 284 -2.84 -31.55 -2.63
C ASN A 284 -3.08 -30.90 -1.26
N PHE A 285 -2.20 -30.00 -0.84
CA PHE A 285 -2.46 -29.19 0.34
C PHE A 285 -3.48 -28.12 -0.04
N SER A 286 -4.61 -28.09 0.66
CA SER A 286 -5.64 -27.05 0.48
C SER A 286 -5.51 -26.05 1.62
N TYR A 287 -5.04 -24.85 1.32
CA TYR A 287 -5.15 -23.68 2.19
C TYR A 287 -6.21 -22.77 1.59
N GLY A 288 -7.42 -22.75 2.16
CA GLY A 288 -8.59 -22.26 1.42
C GLY A 288 -8.80 -23.04 0.10
N ARG A 289 -9.24 -22.37 -0.98
CA ARG A 289 -9.38 -23.00 -2.31
C ARG A 289 -8.07 -23.09 -3.10
N THR A 290 -6.95 -22.61 -2.55
CA THR A 290 -5.66 -22.66 -3.24
C THR A 290 -5.16 -24.09 -3.19
N LYS A 291 -5.38 -24.83 -4.27
CA LYS A 291 -4.61 -26.04 -4.55
C LYS A 291 -3.21 -25.57 -4.89
N PHE A 292 -2.25 -25.77 -3.99
CA PHE A 292 -0.86 -25.62 -4.38
C PHE A 292 -0.58 -26.69 -5.45
N PRO A 293 0.06 -26.31 -6.57
CA PRO A 293 0.47 -27.27 -7.58
C PRO A 293 1.47 -28.27 -6.98
N ALA A 294 1.88 -29.30 -7.73
CA ALA A 294 2.72 -30.37 -7.19
C ALA A 294 3.97 -29.78 -6.50
N VAL A 295 4.56 -30.50 -5.54
CA VAL A 295 5.74 -30.02 -4.79
C VAL A 295 6.86 -29.52 -5.73
N SER A 296 7.02 -30.12 -6.91
CA SER A 296 7.90 -29.62 -7.97
C SER A 296 7.58 -28.20 -8.40
N ASP A 297 6.31 -27.90 -8.64
CA ASP A 297 5.81 -26.66 -9.21
C ASP A 297 5.87 -25.51 -8.18
N VAL A 298 5.76 -25.84 -6.88
CA VAL A 298 5.95 -24.90 -5.77
C VAL A 298 7.42 -24.46 -5.65
N TYR A 299 8.36 -25.36 -5.91
CA TYR A 299 9.79 -25.02 -5.90
C TYR A 299 10.29 -24.47 -7.24
N GLU A 300 9.56 -24.72 -8.34
CA GLU A 300 9.83 -24.21 -9.68
C GLU A 300 9.31 -22.76 -9.86
N PHE A 301 8.24 -22.39 -9.13
CA PHE A 301 7.66 -21.04 -9.12
C PHE A 301 7.47 -20.54 -7.68
N GLY A 302 8.30 -19.57 -7.22
CA GLY A 302 8.13 -19.04 -5.85
C GLY A 302 9.32 -18.38 -5.17
N SER A 303 10.30 -17.81 -5.88
CA SER A 303 11.34 -17.04 -5.17
C SER A 303 10.78 -15.73 -4.62
N GLY A 304 10.91 -15.53 -3.30
CA GLY A 304 10.64 -14.25 -2.65
C GLY A 304 11.89 -13.36 -2.74
N VAL A 305 12.09 -12.53 -1.72
CA VAL A 305 13.38 -11.82 -1.53
C VAL A 305 14.51 -12.83 -1.31
N LEU A 306 14.23 -13.90 -0.55
CA LEU A 306 15.03 -15.12 -0.52
C LEU A 306 14.50 -16.15 -1.51
N ASN A 307 15.40 -16.95 -2.07
CA ASN A 307 15.03 -18.08 -2.91
C ASN A 307 14.44 -19.23 -2.06
N ALA A 308 13.96 -20.29 -2.71
CA ALA A 308 13.34 -21.42 -2.03
C ALA A 308 14.33 -22.27 -1.20
N GLN A 309 15.63 -21.99 -1.27
CA GLN A 309 16.68 -22.56 -0.43
C GLN A 309 17.10 -21.62 0.72
N ASP A 310 16.29 -20.60 1.00
CA ASP A 310 16.53 -19.60 2.06
C ASP A 310 17.87 -18.87 1.90
N GLN A 311 18.37 -18.74 0.67
CA GLN A 311 19.52 -17.89 0.33
C GLN A 311 19.04 -16.59 -0.31
N LYS A 312 19.89 -15.56 -0.34
CA LYS A 312 19.59 -14.32 -1.08
C LYS A 312 19.19 -14.67 -2.52
N GLY A 313 17.98 -14.28 -2.91
CA GLY A 313 17.47 -14.48 -4.27
C GLY A 313 17.97 -13.42 -5.23
N GLU A 314 17.63 -13.56 -6.51
CA GLU A 314 18.02 -12.63 -7.57
C GLU A 314 17.51 -11.20 -7.34
N ARG A 315 16.36 -11.06 -6.68
CA ARG A 315 15.70 -9.77 -6.38
C ARG A 315 16.19 -9.11 -5.10
N PHE A 316 17.08 -9.76 -4.34
CA PHE A 316 17.49 -9.27 -3.03
C PHE A 316 18.05 -7.85 -3.11
N ASN A 317 18.95 -7.61 -4.07
CA ASN A 317 19.60 -6.31 -4.24
C ASN A 317 18.62 -5.25 -4.74
N ASP A 318 17.73 -5.60 -5.67
CA ASP A 318 16.71 -4.68 -6.18
C ASP A 318 15.74 -4.24 -5.07
N VAL A 319 15.31 -5.18 -4.23
CA VAL A 319 14.48 -4.89 -3.06
C VAL A 319 15.23 -4.00 -2.06
N ALA A 320 16.49 -4.31 -1.77
CA ALA A 320 17.32 -3.51 -0.87
C ALA A 320 17.53 -2.08 -1.37
N GLU A 321 17.70 -1.90 -2.69
CA GLU A 321 17.85 -0.59 -3.32
C GLU A 321 16.54 0.21 -3.25
N VAL A 322 15.43 -0.35 -3.72
CA VAL A 322 14.13 0.33 -3.76
C VAL A 322 13.62 0.63 -2.34
N ASN A 323 13.83 -0.27 -1.36
CA ASN A 323 13.47 -0.01 0.03
C ASN A 323 14.26 1.14 0.62
N ARG A 324 15.53 1.32 0.26
CA ARG A 324 16.35 2.45 0.72
C ARG A 324 15.82 3.79 0.19
N GLU A 325 15.39 3.81 -1.07
CA GLU A 325 14.72 4.96 -1.69
C GLU A 325 13.39 5.26 -0.95
N ALA A 326 12.59 4.22 -0.73
CA ALA A 326 11.29 4.32 -0.05
C ALA A 326 11.42 4.75 1.41
N LEU A 327 12.43 4.31 2.15
CA LEU A 327 12.69 4.78 3.51
C LEU A 327 12.99 6.28 3.53
N THR A 328 13.74 6.78 2.55
CA THR A 328 14.10 8.20 2.48
C THR A 328 12.86 9.05 2.21
N TRP A 329 12.15 8.79 1.11
CA TRP A 329 10.97 9.58 0.76
C TRP A 329 9.75 9.27 1.63
N GLY A 330 9.53 8.02 2.00
CA GLY A 330 8.42 7.62 2.87
C GLY A 330 8.49 8.31 4.25
N ASN A 331 9.69 8.53 4.80
CA ASN A 331 9.85 9.28 6.05
C ASN A 331 9.40 10.74 5.92
N LEU A 332 9.63 11.37 4.75
CA LEU A 332 9.19 12.73 4.44
C LEU A 332 7.69 12.76 4.17
N LEU A 333 7.22 11.89 3.26
CA LEU A 333 5.83 11.81 2.83
C LEU A 333 4.89 11.39 3.95
N ASP A 334 5.37 10.77 5.03
CA ASP A 334 4.53 10.32 6.14
C ASP A 334 3.66 11.45 6.73
N SER A 335 4.20 12.65 6.90
CA SER A 335 3.44 13.82 7.39
C SER A 335 2.67 14.56 6.29
N PHE A 336 2.86 14.20 5.02
CA PHE A 336 2.25 14.92 3.91
C PHE A 336 0.82 14.47 3.68
N LYS A 337 -0.02 15.42 3.27
CA LYS A 337 -1.37 15.16 2.78
C LYS A 337 -1.31 14.87 1.27
N SER A 338 -1.79 13.70 0.85
CA SER A 338 -2.03 13.42 -0.57
C SER A 338 -3.29 14.16 -1.03
N LEU A 339 -3.20 14.91 -2.13
CA LEU A 339 -4.31 15.72 -2.64
C LEU A 339 -4.97 15.05 -3.85
N TYR A 340 -4.18 14.80 -4.88
CA TYR A 340 -4.64 14.31 -6.18
C TYR A 340 -3.64 13.32 -6.74
N VAL A 341 -4.16 12.35 -7.49
CA VAL A 341 -3.38 11.47 -8.36
C VAL A 341 -3.96 11.58 -9.76
N ARG A 342 -3.09 11.71 -10.77
CA ARG A 342 -3.45 11.84 -12.18
C ARG A 342 -2.62 10.86 -13.00
N HIS A 343 -3.24 10.32 -14.04
CA HIS A 343 -2.57 9.46 -15.01
C HIS A 343 -2.30 10.23 -16.29
N ILE A 344 -1.02 10.34 -16.64
CA ILE A 344 -0.61 10.79 -17.97
C ILE A 344 -0.53 9.53 -18.82
N LEU A 345 -1.26 9.52 -19.94
CA LEU A 345 -1.35 8.33 -20.79
C LEU A 345 -0.14 8.21 -21.71
N GLY A 346 0.37 6.98 -21.79
CA GLY A 346 1.28 6.57 -22.85
C GLY A 346 0.53 6.34 -24.16
N THR A 347 1.26 6.19 -25.25
CA THR A 347 0.69 5.96 -26.58
C THR A 347 -0.13 4.68 -26.70
N ASN A 348 0.15 3.69 -25.85
CA ASN A 348 -0.57 2.42 -25.80
C ASN A 348 -1.65 2.38 -24.69
N GLU A 349 -1.94 3.50 -24.03
CA GLU A 349 -2.96 3.61 -22.98
C GLU A 349 -4.13 4.44 -23.52
N PRO A 350 -5.16 3.81 -24.13
CA PRO A 350 -6.24 4.56 -24.78
C PRO A 350 -7.19 5.28 -23.79
N PHE A 351 -7.17 4.90 -22.51
CA PHE A 351 -7.99 5.45 -21.44
C PHE A 351 -7.22 5.45 -20.12
N PRO A 352 -7.54 6.37 -19.17
CA PRO A 352 -7.05 6.24 -17.81
C PRO A 352 -7.54 4.94 -17.15
N PRO A 353 -6.80 4.41 -16.16
CA PRO A 353 -7.27 3.28 -15.37
C PRO A 353 -8.66 3.51 -14.78
N VAL A 354 -9.40 2.42 -14.56
CA VAL A 354 -10.78 2.50 -14.06
C VAL A 354 -10.82 3.20 -12.71
N GLY A 355 -11.70 4.18 -12.58
CA GLY A 355 -11.89 4.94 -11.34
C GLY A 355 -10.74 5.89 -11.01
N THR A 356 -9.87 6.21 -11.96
CA THR A 356 -8.83 7.24 -11.79
C THR A 356 -9.03 8.40 -12.76
N ASP A 357 -8.41 9.54 -12.44
CA ASP A 357 -8.47 10.74 -13.25
C ASP A 357 -7.29 10.80 -14.24
N GLU A 358 -7.57 11.17 -15.49
CA GLU A 358 -6.57 11.50 -16.50
C GLU A 358 -5.98 12.90 -16.25
N PHE A 359 -4.68 13.04 -16.49
CA PHE A 359 -4.04 14.36 -16.64
C PHE A 359 -4.40 14.93 -18.02
N SER A 360 -5.08 16.08 -18.07
CA SER A 360 -5.47 16.70 -19.34
C SER A 360 -5.43 18.22 -19.23
N VAL A 361 -4.61 18.83 -20.08
CA VAL A 361 -4.57 20.28 -20.23
C VAL A 361 -5.82 20.69 -21.01
N LYS A 362 -6.89 21.10 -20.32
CA LYS A 362 -8.13 21.51 -20.99
C LYS A 362 -7.94 22.88 -21.63
N ASP A 363 -7.95 22.94 -22.96
CA ASP A 363 -7.85 24.17 -23.77
C ASP A 363 -8.99 25.20 -23.53
N TRP A 364 -10.06 24.84 -22.81
CA TRP A 364 -11.29 25.64 -22.66
C TRP A 364 -11.64 26.00 -21.21
N GLY A 365 -10.69 26.61 -20.47
CA GLY A 365 -11.02 27.49 -19.34
C GLY A 365 -11.60 26.83 -18.08
N GLY A 366 -11.36 25.53 -17.86
CA GLY A 366 -11.59 24.88 -16.56
C GLY A 366 -10.28 24.80 -15.79
N ALA A 367 -10.06 25.72 -14.85
CA ALA A 367 -8.87 25.75 -14.00
C ALA A 367 -8.87 24.60 -12.99
N GLU A 368 -7.98 23.60 -13.11
CA GLU A 368 -7.60 22.70 -11.99
C GLU A 368 -6.18 22.11 -12.02
N GLU A 369 -5.33 22.38 -13.04
CA GLU A 369 -3.93 21.90 -13.00
C GLU A 369 -2.99 22.97 -12.43
N LEU A 370 -2.66 22.81 -11.14
CA LEU A 370 -2.04 23.84 -10.31
C LEU A 370 -0.62 24.24 -10.75
N TYR A 371 0.25 23.27 -11.08
CA TYR A 371 1.70 23.53 -11.17
C TYR A 371 2.43 22.92 -12.37
N VAL A 372 1.85 21.91 -13.01
CA VAL A 372 2.46 21.18 -14.14
C VAL A 372 1.62 21.46 -15.37
N ALA A 373 2.25 21.97 -16.42
CA ALA A 373 1.60 22.27 -17.70
C ALA A 373 1.70 21.10 -18.68
N LYS A 374 2.78 20.31 -18.65
CA LYS A 374 2.96 19.16 -19.53
C LYS A 374 4.05 18.22 -19.00
N ILE A 375 3.87 16.91 -19.18
CA ILE A 375 4.93 15.91 -19.02
C ILE A 375 4.89 15.00 -20.23
N PHE A 376 6.04 14.75 -20.87
CA PHE A 376 6.13 13.85 -22.00
C PHE A 376 7.53 13.25 -22.14
N SER A 377 7.60 12.14 -22.88
CA SER A 377 8.85 11.61 -23.43
C SER A 377 8.86 11.78 -24.94
N ASN A 378 10.02 12.08 -25.51
CA ASN A 378 10.20 12.10 -26.97
C ASN A 378 10.26 10.68 -27.57
N GLU A 379 10.32 9.63 -26.76
CA GLU A 379 10.34 8.22 -27.21
C GLU A 379 8.93 7.63 -27.31
N VAL A 380 8.16 8.15 -28.28
CA VAL A 380 6.74 7.84 -28.52
C VAL A 380 6.43 6.33 -28.64
N SER A 381 7.37 5.51 -29.09
CA SER A 381 7.21 4.06 -29.28
C SER A 381 7.37 3.20 -28.01
N LYS A 382 7.79 3.79 -26.88
CA LYS A 382 8.12 3.04 -25.64
C LYS A 382 7.13 3.23 -24.48
N ASN A 383 5.99 3.86 -24.69
CA ASN A 383 5.32 4.60 -23.61
C ASN A 383 4.21 3.81 -22.88
N MET A 384 4.52 3.31 -21.67
CA MET A 384 3.58 3.41 -20.55
C MET A 384 3.76 4.82 -19.99
N GLY A 385 2.68 5.54 -19.71
CA GLY A 385 2.77 6.96 -19.35
C GLY A 385 3.32 7.24 -17.94
N TYR A 386 2.79 8.25 -17.25
CA TYR A 386 3.25 8.63 -15.91
C TYR A 386 2.13 8.64 -14.88
N ILE A 387 2.49 8.48 -13.62
CA ILE A 387 1.63 8.88 -12.48
C ILE A 387 2.12 10.25 -12.03
N LEU A 388 1.21 11.21 -11.89
CA LEU A 388 1.49 12.52 -11.31
C LEU A 388 0.66 12.69 -10.05
N SER A 389 1.32 12.82 -8.91
CA SER A 389 0.66 12.97 -7.61
C SER A 389 1.01 14.30 -6.98
N TYR A 390 0.05 14.90 -6.30
CA TYR A 390 0.17 16.19 -5.62
C TYR A 390 0.07 15.99 -4.12
N PHE A 391 0.98 16.63 -3.39
CA PHE A 391 1.04 16.59 -1.94
C PHE A 391 1.20 17.99 -1.35
N GLU A 392 0.83 18.11 -0.09
CA GLU A 392 1.14 19.26 0.76
C GLU A 392 1.82 18.78 2.04
N ASP A 393 2.88 19.48 2.45
CA ASP A 393 3.46 19.30 3.77
C ASP A 393 2.59 19.99 4.86
N PRO A 394 2.90 19.82 6.16
CA PRO A 394 2.16 20.49 7.23
C PRO A 394 2.22 22.03 7.20
N GLN A 395 3.19 22.61 6.49
CA GLN A 395 3.32 24.05 6.24
C GLN A 395 2.58 24.51 4.98
N LYS A 396 1.90 23.59 4.28
CA LYS A 396 1.20 23.80 3.01
C LYS A 396 2.11 24.17 1.84
N HIS A 397 3.38 23.79 1.87
CA HIS A 397 4.21 23.86 0.69
C HIS A 397 3.78 22.77 -0.30
N PRO A 398 3.67 23.11 -1.60
CA PRO A 398 3.26 22.14 -2.61
C PRO A 398 4.41 21.23 -3.03
N TYR A 399 4.10 19.95 -3.17
CA TYR A 399 4.98 18.93 -3.69
C TYR A 399 4.30 18.14 -4.82
N ILE A 400 5.11 17.67 -5.77
CA ILE A 400 4.65 16.72 -6.79
C ILE A 400 5.57 15.50 -6.84
N MET A 401 4.97 14.32 -7.05
CA MET A 401 5.70 13.10 -7.38
C MET A 401 5.33 12.65 -8.79
N ILE A 402 6.34 12.35 -9.60
CA ILE A 402 6.18 11.85 -10.97
C ILE A 402 6.78 10.45 -11.02
N VAL A 403 6.00 9.45 -11.41
CA VAL A 403 6.44 8.05 -11.53
C VAL A 403 6.40 7.64 -12.99
N ASN A 404 7.51 7.08 -13.49
CA ASN A 404 7.57 6.42 -14.79
C ASN A 404 6.83 5.07 -14.70
N LYS A 405 5.72 4.90 -15.43
CA LYS A 405 4.96 3.64 -15.41
C LYS A 405 5.63 2.51 -16.18
N ARG A 406 6.71 2.75 -16.93
CA ARG A 406 7.36 1.73 -17.76
C ARG A 406 8.03 0.66 -16.90
N HIS A 407 7.53 -0.56 -17.00
CA HIS A 407 8.03 -1.77 -16.34
C HIS A 407 7.68 -3.00 -17.17
N GLY A 408 8.22 -4.18 -16.83
CA GLY A 408 7.84 -5.40 -17.52
C GLY A 408 8.71 -6.62 -17.19
N VAL A 409 8.36 -7.75 -17.79
CA VAL A 409 9.06 -9.03 -17.62
C VAL A 409 10.54 -8.85 -17.97
N ASN A 410 11.44 -9.24 -17.05
CA ASN A 410 12.90 -9.20 -17.22
C ASN A 410 13.47 -7.82 -17.63
N LEU A 411 12.73 -6.74 -17.37
CA LEU A 411 13.12 -5.40 -17.79
C LEU A 411 13.89 -4.68 -16.66
N SER A 412 15.14 -4.28 -16.93
CA SER A 412 15.93 -3.51 -15.96
C SER A 412 15.40 -2.08 -15.83
N ARG A 413 15.74 -1.41 -14.72
CA ARG A 413 15.43 0.01 -14.52
C ARG A 413 16.02 0.86 -15.64
N GLU A 414 17.25 0.59 -16.08
CA GLU A 414 17.95 1.33 -17.13
C GLU A 414 17.28 1.12 -18.49
N ALA A 415 16.96 -0.12 -18.86
CA ALA A 415 16.33 -0.44 -20.15
C ALA A 415 14.91 0.14 -20.28
N ALA A 416 14.22 0.28 -19.15
CA ALA A 416 12.91 0.92 -19.03
C ALA A 416 12.96 2.45 -18.84
N SER A 417 14.13 3.08 -18.92
CA SER A 417 14.25 4.53 -18.74
C SER A 417 13.49 5.32 -19.81
N LEU A 418 12.99 6.49 -19.42
CA LEU A 418 12.36 7.47 -20.29
C LEU A 418 13.05 8.83 -20.13
N PRO A 419 13.62 9.41 -21.21
CA PRO A 419 13.93 10.82 -21.25
C PRO A 419 12.63 11.60 -21.06
N THR A 420 12.55 12.41 -20.01
CA THR A 420 11.32 13.06 -19.56
C THR A 420 11.51 14.57 -19.58
N THR A 421 10.56 15.28 -20.18
CA THR A 421 10.46 16.74 -20.11
C THR A 421 9.24 17.10 -19.28
N ILE A 422 9.43 17.93 -18.27
CA ILE A 422 8.40 18.43 -17.35
C ILE A 422 8.31 19.95 -17.53
N ASN A 423 7.21 20.43 -18.11
CA ASN A 423 6.90 21.86 -18.21
C ASN A 423 6.07 22.28 -17.00
N PHE A 424 6.51 23.32 -16.30
CA PHE A 424 5.78 23.91 -15.17
C PHE A 424 4.89 25.07 -15.63
N THR A 425 3.80 25.31 -14.91
CA THR A 425 2.96 26.49 -15.13
C THR A 425 3.73 27.77 -14.81
N LYS A 426 3.26 28.91 -15.32
CA LYS A 426 3.91 30.21 -15.12
C LYS A 426 3.95 30.66 -13.66
N ASP A 427 3.13 30.06 -12.81
CA ASP A 427 3.01 30.40 -11.39
C ASP A 427 4.11 29.76 -10.54
N VAL A 428 4.80 28.74 -11.07
CA VAL A 428 5.97 28.14 -10.42
C VAL A 428 7.18 29.05 -10.62
N GLU A 429 7.78 29.49 -9.51
CA GLU A 429 8.98 30.33 -9.49
C GLU A 429 10.26 29.49 -9.41
N LYS A 430 10.29 28.53 -8.48
CA LYS A 430 11.43 27.63 -8.28
C LYS A 430 10.95 26.21 -8.06
N VAL A 431 11.82 25.27 -8.40
CA VAL A 431 11.58 23.85 -8.22
C VAL A 431 12.80 23.25 -7.53
N PHE A 432 12.55 22.36 -6.58
CA PHE A 432 13.58 21.67 -5.83
C PHE A 432 13.37 20.17 -5.96
N SER A 433 14.37 19.45 -6.44
CA SER A 433 14.38 18.00 -6.45
C SER A 433 14.77 17.47 -5.08
N ILE A 434 14.03 16.48 -4.58
CA ILE A 434 14.31 15.83 -3.31
C ILE A 434 15.07 14.53 -3.58
N SER A 435 16.32 14.45 -3.15
CA SER A 435 17.14 13.25 -3.33
C SER A 435 16.52 12.02 -2.65
N ASN A 436 16.26 10.94 -3.40
CA ASN A 436 15.80 9.66 -2.85
C ASN A 436 16.86 8.92 -2.03
N LYS A 437 18.12 9.40 -2.03
CA LYS A 437 19.22 8.81 -1.25
C LYS A 437 19.46 9.52 0.08
N THR A 438 19.25 10.85 0.09
CA THR A 438 19.64 11.70 1.24
C THR A 438 18.48 12.48 1.84
N GLY A 439 17.35 12.60 1.13
CA GLY A 439 16.22 13.44 1.51
C GLY A 439 16.49 14.95 1.38
N LYS A 440 17.68 15.35 0.93
CA LYS A 440 18.03 16.76 0.75
C LYS A 440 17.40 17.34 -0.50
N GLU A 441 17.05 18.62 -0.40
CA GLU A 441 16.54 19.39 -1.52
C GLU A 441 17.69 20.00 -2.33
N GLU A 442 17.58 19.94 -3.65
CA GLU A 442 18.48 20.59 -4.59
C GLU A 442 17.65 21.40 -5.58
N GLN A 443 17.90 22.71 -5.67
CA GLN A 443 17.20 23.55 -6.62
C GLN A 443 17.55 23.11 -8.04
N ILE A 444 16.54 22.85 -8.87
CA ILE A 444 16.73 22.53 -10.28
C ILE A 444 16.68 23.80 -11.13
N GLN A 445 17.54 23.87 -12.14
CA GLN A 445 17.52 24.96 -13.11
C GLN A 445 16.52 24.63 -14.22
N LEU A 446 15.51 25.47 -14.39
CA LEU A 446 14.57 25.36 -15.51
C LEU A 446 15.16 26.01 -16.76
N ASN A 447 14.85 25.44 -17.93
CA ASN A 447 15.22 26.01 -19.21
C ASN A 447 14.34 27.21 -19.59
N GLN A 448 14.63 27.85 -20.72
CA GLN A 448 13.89 29.02 -21.24
C GLN A 448 12.38 28.81 -21.46
N ASN A 449 11.92 27.56 -21.54
CA ASN A 449 10.51 27.19 -21.69
C ASN A 449 9.86 26.77 -20.36
N ASN A 450 10.47 27.16 -19.23
CA ASN A 450 10.05 26.77 -17.88
C ASN A 450 9.97 25.24 -17.71
N ALA A 451 10.91 24.53 -18.34
CA ALA A 451 10.92 23.07 -18.35
C ALA A 451 12.16 22.49 -17.67
N TYR A 452 11.98 21.33 -17.07
CA TYR A 452 13.04 20.47 -16.56
C TYR A 452 13.17 19.23 -17.44
N GLU A 453 14.39 18.91 -17.84
CA GLU A 453 14.72 17.72 -18.62
C GLU A 453 15.53 16.77 -17.75
N CYS A 454 15.05 15.53 -17.66
CA CYS A 454 15.69 14.49 -16.86
C CYS A 454 15.49 13.11 -17.50
N VAL A 455 16.08 12.08 -16.89
CA VAL A 455 15.83 10.69 -17.25
C VAL A 455 15.24 9.99 -16.03
N LEU A 456 14.02 9.46 -16.16
CA LEU A 456 13.41 8.62 -15.14
C LEU A 456 13.65 7.17 -15.52
N THR A 457 14.30 6.40 -14.67
CA THR A 457 14.46 4.95 -14.86
C THR A 457 13.11 4.24 -14.81
N GLY A 458 13.06 3.00 -15.29
CA GLY A 458 11.86 2.17 -15.27
C GLY A 458 11.30 1.98 -13.87
N GLY A 459 10.02 2.30 -13.69
CA GLY A 459 9.39 2.34 -12.37
C GLY A 459 9.97 3.40 -11.42
N GLY A 460 10.98 4.16 -11.85
CA GLY A 460 11.59 5.22 -11.07
C GLY A 460 10.67 6.42 -10.92
N ALA A 461 10.99 7.27 -9.95
CA ALA A 461 10.21 8.45 -9.67
C ALA A 461 11.08 9.67 -9.39
N LEU A 462 10.43 10.82 -9.32
CA LEU A 462 11.00 12.11 -8.95
C LEU A 462 10.03 12.79 -7.99
N LEU A 463 10.53 13.22 -6.83
CA LEU A 463 9.79 14.03 -5.87
C LEU A 463 10.31 15.47 -5.92
N LEU A 464 9.41 16.43 -6.10
CA LEU A 464 9.75 17.85 -6.26
C LEU A 464 8.97 18.69 -5.25
N ARG A 465 9.64 19.66 -4.61
CA ARG A 465 8.98 20.79 -3.92
C ARG A 465 8.91 21.98 -4.87
N LEU A 466 7.81 22.71 -4.83
CA LEU A 466 7.61 23.90 -5.67
C LEU A 466 7.54 25.16 -4.80
N GLU A 467 8.17 26.23 -5.24
CA GLU A 467 7.91 27.60 -4.76
C GLU A 467 7.08 28.31 -5.80
N LEU A 468 5.96 28.88 -5.36
CA LEU A 468 5.07 29.63 -6.21
C LEU A 468 5.41 31.11 -6.13
N LYS A 469 5.15 31.84 -7.21
CA LYS A 469 5.25 33.29 -7.21
C LYS A 469 4.25 33.85 -6.20
N ASN A 470 4.68 34.81 -5.39
CA ASN A 470 3.77 35.53 -4.51
C ASN A 470 2.75 36.29 -5.36
N ASN A 471 1.50 35.84 -5.36
CA ASN A 471 0.37 36.53 -5.97
C ASN A 471 -0.15 37.63 -5.04
N ASP A 472 0.73 38.53 -4.59
CA ASP A 472 0.34 39.82 -4.00
C ASP A 472 0.49 40.89 -5.09
N LYS A 473 -0.49 40.93 -6.00
CA LYS A 473 -0.74 42.09 -6.87
C LYS A 473 -2.23 42.27 -7.13
#